data_AF-A0AAD9LTN8-F1
#
_entry.id   AF-A0AAD9LTN8-F1
#
_cell.length_a   1.000
_cell.length_b   1.000
_cell.length_c   1.000
_cell.angle_alpha   90.00
_cell.angle_beta   90.00
_cell.angle_gamma   90.00
#
_symmetry.space_group_name_H-M   'P 1'
#
loop_
_entity.id
_entity.type
_entity.pdbx_description
1 polymer ?
#
loop_
_entity_poly.entity_id
_entity_poly.type
_entity_poly.pdbx_seq_one_letter_code
_entity_poly.pdbx_strand_id
1 'polypeptide(L)'
;MGSSASRGGPEVPKDSGSKAPKKFAYSDVRLMKKYLASFVYLEKSTEEHRRVAAQHWDKVFKDAPPQRTSSVVTTSHHQKEAKHITKAQNNKITELYDIFYAYLEEHGGDLKHVFRSSMHVRGRVLVHISAGMRTMLASENIAEKILALTKTHRRFGVKLEHYDCVGRALLQAMEKVSGENWSPEIDDAWRRMYSHSSVILIRTQKKTDKQANKDSKRVAKEKEKLTMMAVGPTSNLVVTKTGRLNFYKIMGSLRSRREGGSKSSAKVTGSVSERETGPRKP
;
A
#
# COMPACT_ATOMS: atom_id res chain seq x y z
N MET A 1 63.16 34.23 -26.44
CA MET A 1 62.93 32.93 -27.09
C MET A 1 62.76 31.87 -26.00
N GLY A 2 61.73 31.02 -26.11
CA GLY A 2 61.40 29.89 -25.20
C GLY A 2 60.41 30.30 -24.09
N SER A 3 59.08 30.19 -24.19
CA SER A 3 58.16 29.11 -24.59
C SER A 3 58.08 27.92 -23.61
N SER A 4 56.88 27.76 -23.01
CA SER A 4 56.23 26.53 -22.50
C SER A 4 56.85 25.80 -21.29
N ALA A 5 56.10 25.18 -20.38
CA ALA A 5 54.72 24.70 -20.43
C ALA A 5 54.08 24.65 -19.04
N SER A 6 52.80 24.99 -19.01
CA SER A 6 51.81 24.61 -18.00
C SER A 6 51.76 23.07 -17.86
N ARG A 7 51.81 22.57 -16.63
CA ARG A 7 51.35 21.21 -16.28
C ARG A 7 50.24 21.33 -15.25
N GLY A 8 49.04 21.62 -15.74
CA GLY A 8 47.82 21.26 -15.04
C GLY A 8 47.70 19.73 -15.03
N GLY A 9 47.98 19.12 -13.88
CA GLY A 9 47.59 17.72 -13.65
C GLY A 9 46.07 17.61 -13.60
N PRO A 10 45.48 16.47 -13.99
CA PRO A 10 44.04 16.29 -13.93
C PRO A 10 43.58 16.41 -12.47
N GLU A 11 42.74 17.42 -12.20
CA GLU A 11 41.98 17.51 -10.96
C GLU A 11 41.15 16.22 -10.82
N VAL A 12 41.47 15.45 -9.78
CA VAL A 12 40.64 14.34 -9.33
C VAL A 12 39.23 14.89 -9.08
N PRO A 13 38.17 14.33 -9.70
CA PRO A 13 36.82 14.77 -9.44
C PRO A 13 36.53 14.64 -7.95
N LYS A 14 36.21 15.76 -7.31
CA LYS A 14 35.79 15.79 -5.91
C LYS A 14 34.58 14.87 -5.75
N ASP A 15 34.78 13.81 -4.99
CA ASP A 15 33.76 12.86 -4.54
C ASP A 15 32.52 13.64 -4.07
N SER A 16 31.42 13.47 -4.79
CA SER A 16 30.14 14.08 -4.45
C SER A 16 29.70 13.55 -3.10
N GLY A 17 29.70 14.41 -2.08
CA GLY A 17 29.50 14.07 -0.67
C GLY A 17 28.29 13.20 -0.35
N SER A 18 28.45 11.88 -0.47
CA SER A 18 27.46 10.90 -0.04
C SER A 18 27.60 10.71 1.48
N LYS A 19 26.67 11.30 2.24
CA LYS A 19 26.58 11.06 3.68
C LYS A 19 26.39 9.57 3.94
N ALA A 20 27.15 9.02 4.89
CA ALA A 20 27.06 7.61 5.28
C ALA A 20 25.60 7.17 5.51
N PRO A 21 25.21 5.96 5.07
CA PRO A 21 23.83 5.47 5.21
C PRO A 21 23.38 5.48 6.67
N LYS A 22 22.14 5.95 6.90
CA LYS A 22 21.55 5.94 8.25
C LYS A 22 21.32 4.50 8.70
N LYS A 23 21.78 4.15 9.90
CA LYS A 23 21.54 2.83 10.50
C LYS A 23 20.08 2.66 10.94
N PHE A 24 19.61 1.41 10.93
CA PHE A 24 18.35 1.05 11.57
C PHE A 24 18.45 1.11 13.10
N ALA A 25 17.32 1.39 13.74
CA ALA A 25 17.22 1.21 15.18
C ALA A 25 17.33 -0.28 15.53
N TYR A 26 17.91 -0.60 16.69
CA TYR A 26 18.08 -1.99 17.13
C TYR A 26 16.74 -2.76 17.20
N SER A 27 15.64 -2.09 17.56
CA SER A 27 14.29 -2.69 17.54
C SER A 27 13.85 -3.11 16.15
N ASP A 28 14.22 -2.36 15.12
CA ASP A 28 13.87 -2.65 13.73
C ASP A 28 14.69 -3.83 13.21
N VAL A 29 15.99 -3.87 13.51
CA VAL A 29 16.84 -5.02 13.20
C VAL A 29 16.31 -6.31 13.86
N ARG A 30 15.81 -6.22 15.10
CA ARG A 30 15.17 -7.36 15.78
C ARG A 30 13.89 -7.82 15.08
N LEU A 31 13.08 -6.88 14.57
CA LEU A 31 11.91 -7.24 13.76
C LEU A 31 12.33 -7.92 12.46
N MET A 32 13.37 -7.43 11.79
CA MET A 32 13.88 -8.06 10.57
C MET A 32 14.34 -9.49 10.83
N LYS A 33 15.19 -9.71 11.84
CA LYS A 33 15.65 -11.06 12.21
C LYS A 33 14.50 -12.03 12.49
N LYS A 34 13.36 -11.53 12.98
CA LYS A 34 12.19 -12.36 13.31
C LYS A 34 11.27 -12.64 12.12
N TYR A 35 11.07 -11.66 11.22
CA TYR A 35 10.00 -11.71 10.21
C TYR A 35 10.48 -11.52 8.76
N LEU A 36 11.77 -11.22 8.56
CA LEU A 36 12.43 -10.88 7.30
C LEU A 36 13.84 -11.50 7.27
N ALA A 37 13.95 -12.79 7.57
CA ALA A 37 15.23 -13.47 7.72
C ALA A 37 16.13 -13.35 6.47
N SER A 38 15.52 -13.30 5.28
CA SER A 38 16.22 -13.15 3.99
C SER A 38 16.61 -11.70 3.66
N PHE A 39 16.20 -10.74 4.49
CA PHE A 39 16.32 -9.30 4.23
C PHE A 39 16.81 -8.52 5.46
N VAL A 40 17.78 -9.08 6.19
CA VAL A 40 18.35 -8.42 7.38
C VAL A 40 19.45 -7.45 6.97
N TYR A 41 19.17 -6.15 7.06
CA TYR A 41 20.14 -5.09 6.77
C TYR A 41 20.31 -4.17 7.99
N LEU A 42 21.54 -3.71 8.23
CA LEU A 42 21.86 -2.80 9.34
C LEU A 42 21.64 -1.33 8.96
N GLU A 43 21.63 -1.03 7.67
CA GLU A 43 21.55 0.30 7.10
C GLU A 43 20.29 0.47 6.26
N LYS A 44 19.70 1.66 6.34
CA LYS A 44 18.53 2.04 5.56
C LYS A 44 18.88 2.13 4.07
N SER A 45 17.90 1.90 3.22
CA SER A 45 18.04 2.23 1.81
C SER A 45 18.31 3.72 1.62
N THR A 46 19.12 4.02 0.61
CA THR A 46 19.59 5.38 0.26
C THR A 46 18.81 5.91 -0.94
N GLU A 47 19.03 7.17 -1.29
CA GLU A 47 18.50 7.74 -2.54
C GLU A 47 19.04 7.00 -3.76
N GLU A 48 20.29 6.55 -3.71
CA GLU A 48 20.89 5.79 -4.79
C GLU A 48 20.18 4.45 -5.04
N HIS A 49 19.89 3.70 -3.99
CA HIS A 49 19.10 2.46 -4.12
C HIS A 49 17.71 2.74 -4.70
N ARG A 50 17.06 3.86 -4.33
CA ARG A 50 15.78 4.26 -4.93
C ARG A 50 15.94 4.59 -6.41
N ARG A 51 16.97 5.35 -6.77
CA ARG A 51 17.28 5.74 -8.14
C ARG A 51 17.48 4.52 -9.04
N VAL A 52 18.32 3.57 -8.61
CA VAL A 52 18.58 2.31 -9.34
C VAL A 52 17.29 1.50 -9.50
N ALA A 53 16.55 1.28 -8.41
CA ALA A 53 15.30 0.53 -8.46
C ALA A 53 14.24 1.23 -9.34
N ALA A 54 14.16 2.56 -9.31
CA ALA A 54 13.25 3.33 -10.14
C ALA A 54 13.63 3.28 -11.62
N GLN A 55 14.91 3.37 -11.96
CA GLN A 55 15.38 3.24 -13.34
C GLN A 55 15.12 1.84 -13.90
N HIS A 56 15.39 0.81 -13.10
CA HIS A 56 15.05 -0.57 -13.46
C HIS A 56 13.54 -0.74 -13.66
N TRP A 57 12.74 -0.24 -12.71
CA TRP A 57 11.29 -0.27 -12.82
C TRP A 57 10.81 0.41 -14.10
N ASP A 58 11.33 1.60 -14.37
CA ASP A 58 10.96 2.40 -15.53
C ASP A 58 11.41 1.75 -16.84
N LYS A 59 12.54 1.03 -16.85
CA LYS A 59 13.05 0.30 -18.02
C LYS A 59 12.27 -0.98 -18.34
N VAL A 60 11.91 -1.75 -17.31
CA VAL A 60 11.35 -3.11 -17.49
C VAL A 60 9.83 -3.13 -17.43
N PHE A 61 9.25 -2.29 -16.57
CA PHE A 61 7.84 -2.36 -16.15
C PHE A 61 7.04 -1.09 -16.44
N LYS A 62 7.68 0.00 -16.86
CA LYS A 62 7.06 1.25 -17.27
C LYS A 62 7.46 1.58 -18.71
N ASP A 63 6.73 2.50 -19.31
CA ASP A 63 6.87 2.91 -20.70
C ASP A 63 8.33 3.19 -21.09
N ALA A 64 8.83 2.58 -22.18
CA ALA A 64 9.82 3.29 -22.99
C ALA A 64 9.05 4.40 -23.73
N PRO A 65 9.44 5.69 -23.61
CA PRO A 65 8.97 6.64 -24.60
C PRO A 65 9.47 6.13 -25.96
N PRO A 66 8.64 6.13 -27.02
CA PRO A 66 9.19 6.00 -28.35
C PRO A 66 10.26 7.10 -28.46
N GLN A 67 11.50 6.70 -28.76
CA GLN A 67 12.54 7.65 -29.12
C GLN A 67 11.97 8.47 -30.28
N ARG A 68 11.50 9.69 -30.00
CA ARG A 68 11.20 10.66 -31.05
C ARG A 68 12.55 11.10 -31.58
N THR A 69 13.09 10.33 -32.52
CA THR A 69 14.02 10.90 -33.49
C THR A 69 13.21 11.96 -34.23
N SER A 70 13.58 13.20 -34.00
CA SER A 70 12.98 14.38 -34.61
C SER A 70 13.09 14.31 -36.13
N SER A 71 12.03 13.87 -36.79
CA SER A 71 11.72 14.20 -38.17
C SER A 71 10.26 13.86 -38.46
N VAL A 72 9.50 14.90 -38.76
CA VAL A 72 8.13 14.88 -39.27
C VAL A 72 8.00 13.89 -40.42
N VAL A 73 6.97 13.02 -40.40
CA VAL A 73 6.04 12.72 -41.51
C VAL A 73 5.06 11.61 -41.08
N THR A 74 3.79 11.86 -41.38
CA THR A 74 2.57 11.07 -41.14
C THR A 74 2.64 9.63 -41.66
N THR A 75 2.34 8.60 -40.85
CA THR A 75 1.83 7.30 -41.33
C THR A 75 1.05 6.52 -40.24
N SER A 76 0.03 5.78 -40.66
CA SER A 76 -0.88 4.95 -39.83
C SER A 76 -0.22 3.73 -39.17
N HIS A 77 1.07 3.49 -39.43
CA HIS A 77 1.83 2.36 -38.88
C HIS A 77 2.08 2.48 -37.36
N HIS A 78 2.35 3.69 -36.86
CA HIS A 78 2.63 3.90 -35.44
C HIS A 78 1.45 3.58 -34.51
N GLN A 79 0.21 3.62 -35.01
CA GLN A 79 -0.96 3.28 -34.20
C GLN A 79 -1.10 1.76 -33.99
N LYS A 80 -0.62 0.93 -34.92
CA LYS A 80 -0.56 -0.53 -34.76
C LYS A 80 0.61 -0.93 -33.87
N GLU A 81 1.78 -0.33 -34.08
CA GLU A 81 2.97 -0.56 -33.24
C GLU A 81 2.70 -0.19 -31.77
N ALA A 82 2.14 0.99 -31.51
CA ALA A 82 1.78 1.41 -30.15
C ALA A 82 0.81 0.41 -29.47
N LYS A 83 -0.21 -0.07 -30.18
CA LYS A 83 -1.17 -1.07 -29.64
C LYS A 83 -0.51 -2.42 -29.33
N HIS A 84 0.40 -2.90 -30.18
CA HIS A 84 1.11 -4.15 -29.96
C HIS A 84 2.13 -4.03 -28.80
N ILE A 85 2.79 -2.88 -28.66
CA ILE A 85 3.74 -2.59 -27.58
C ILE A 85 3.03 -2.48 -26.23
N THR A 86 1.90 -1.76 -26.14
CA THR A 86 1.10 -1.69 -24.90
C THR A 86 0.55 -3.07 -24.49
N LYS A 87 0.21 -3.93 -25.46
CA LYS A 87 -0.19 -5.32 -25.22
C LYS A 87 0.97 -6.18 -24.68
N ALA A 88 2.19 -5.99 -25.19
CA ALA A 88 3.39 -6.68 -24.72
C ALA A 88 3.86 -6.21 -23.33
N GLN A 89 3.60 -4.96 -22.95
CA GLN A 89 3.93 -4.43 -21.61
C GLN A 89 2.94 -4.89 -20.53
N ASN A 90 1.64 -4.92 -20.87
CA ASN A 90 0.65 -5.61 -20.07
C ASN A 90 1.04 -7.09 -19.88
N ASN A 91 1.78 -7.68 -20.82
CA ASN A 91 2.31 -9.04 -20.70
C ASN A 91 3.38 -9.17 -19.59
N LYS A 92 4.40 -8.29 -19.53
CA LYS A 92 5.47 -8.40 -18.50
C LYS A 92 4.98 -8.20 -17.07
N ILE A 93 4.10 -7.23 -16.87
CA ILE A 93 3.43 -7.05 -15.59
C ILE A 93 2.64 -8.32 -15.28
N THR A 94 1.79 -8.81 -16.19
CA THR A 94 1.03 -10.06 -15.96
C THR A 94 1.94 -11.25 -15.62
N GLU A 95 3.02 -11.43 -16.37
CA GLU A 95 4.03 -12.47 -16.16
C GLU A 95 4.71 -12.37 -14.79
N LEU A 96 5.07 -11.16 -14.35
CA LEU A 96 5.60 -10.90 -13.01
C LEU A 96 4.65 -11.46 -11.95
N TYR A 97 3.35 -11.24 -12.13
CA TYR A 97 2.35 -11.69 -11.17
C TYR A 97 2.08 -13.19 -11.25
N ASP A 98 2.09 -13.79 -12.44
CA ASP A 98 1.94 -15.23 -12.60
C ASP A 98 3.09 -15.98 -11.91
N ILE A 99 4.34 -15.52 -12.12
CA ILE A 99 5.52 -16.09 -11.47
C ILE A 99 5.47 -15.87 -9.95
N PHE A 100 5.06 -14.67 -9.50
CA PHE A 100 4.89 -14.36 -8.09
C PHE A 100 3.88 -15.31 -7.42
N TYR A 101 2.72 -15.54 -8.05
CA TYR A 101 1.71 -16.44 -7.51
C TYR A 101 2.15 -17.90 -7.55
N ALA A 102 2.81 -18.35 -8.63
CA ALA A 102 3.38 -19.69 -8.70
C ALA A 102 4.35 -19.94 -7.54
N TYR A 103 5.23 -18.97 -7.24
CA TYR A 103 6.14 -19.08 -6.11
C TYR A 103 5.40 -19.22 -4.77
N LEU A 104 4.36 -18.41 -4.54
CA LEU A 104 3.57 -18.46 -3.31
C LEU A 104 2.73 -19.74 -3.19
N GLU A 105 2.26 -20.28 -4.30
CA GLU A 105 1.53 -21.56 -4.32
C GLU A 105 2.44 -22.73 -3.93
N GLU A 106 3.72 -22.66 -4.28
CA GLU A 106 4.72 -23.65 -3.90
C GLU A 106 5.21 -23.44 -2.47
N HIS A 107 5.70 -22.24 -2.15
CA HIS A 107 6.47 -21.92 -0.94
C HIS A 107 5.67 -21.25 0.19
N GLY A 108 4.45 -20.77 -0.09
CA GLY A 108 3.73 -19.84 0.80
C GLY A 108 3.11 -20.46 2.05
N GLY A 109 3.01 -21.79 2.16
CA GLY A 109 2.37 -22.45 3.31
C GLY A 109 0.97 -21.89 3.61
N ASP A 110 0.81 -21.26 4.78
CA ASP A 110 -0.42 -20.59 5.23
C ASP A 110 -0.90 -19.45 4.31
N LEU A 111 0.01 -18.81 3.55
CA LEU A 111 -0.35 -17.76 2.57
C LEU A 111 -1.28 -18.30 1.48
N LYS A 112 -1.27 -19.62 1.23
CA LYS A 112 -2.14 -20.23 0.23
C LYS A 112 -3.61 -19.97 0.52
N HIS A 113 -4.04 -19.87 1.79
CA HIS A 113 -5.43 -19.55 2.12
C HIS A 113 -5.81 -18.10 1.79
N VAL A 114 -4.86 -17.18 1.83
CA VAL A 114 -5.06 -15.78 1.44
C VAL A 114 -5.17 -15.64 -0.09
N PHE A 115 -4.37 -16.42 -0.84
CA PHE A 115 -4.22 -16.27 -2.30
C PHE A 115 -4.99 -17.30 -3.16
N ARG A 116 -5.59 -18.33 -2.55
CA ARG A 116 -6.56 -19.24 -3.22
C ARG A 116 -7.89 -18.58 -3.57
N SER A 117 -8.03 -17.30 -3.26
CA SER A 117 -9.19 -16.49 -3.58
C SER A 117 -9.37 -16.32 -5.10
N SER A 118 -10.61 -16.05 -5.52
CA SER A 118 -11.03 -15.89 -6.92
C SER A 118 -10.13 -14.96 -7.74
N MET A 119 -10.18 -15.06 -9.08
CA MET A 119 -9.46 -14.17 -10.01
C MET A 119 -9.64 -12.68 -9.68
N HIS A 120 -10.82 -12.30 -9.17
CA HIS A 120 -11.10 -10.94 -8.71
C HIS A 120 -10.20 -10.50 -7.53
N VAL A 121 -9.89 -11.38 -6.58
CA VAL A 121 -8.98 -11.07 -5.47
C VAL A 121 -7.55 -10.99 -5.96
N ARG A 122 -7.12 -11.88 -6.87
CA ARG A 122 -5.77 -11.81 -7.47
C ARG A 122 -5.55 -10.47 -8.18
N GLY A 123 -6.55 -9.98 -8.93
CA GLY A 123 -6.52 -8.66 -9.56
C GLY A 123 -6.50 -7.47 -8.58
N ARG A 124 -7.08 -7.59 -7.38
CA ARG A 124 -6.94 -6.54 -6.35
C ARG A 124 -5.57 -6.54 -5.68
N VAL A 125 -5.01 -7.71 -5.44
CA VAL A 125 -3.66 -7.87 -4.88
C VAL A 125 -2.61 -7.35 -5.86
N LEU A 126 -2.78 -7.64 -7.15
CA LEU A 126 -2.01 -7.10 -8.27
C LEU A 126 -1.88 -5.57 -8.19
N VAL A 127 -3.01 -4.87 -8.20
CA VAL A 127 -3.05 -3.41 -8.12
C VAL A 127 -2.38 -2.90 -6.84
N HIS A 128 -2.59 -3.61 -5.72
CA HIS A 128 -2.05 -3.25 -4.42
C HIS A 128 -0.51 -3.38 -4.36
N ILE A 129 0.05 -4.46 -4.91
CA ILE A 129 1.50 -4.68 -4.99
C ILE A 129 2.14 -3.62 -5.89
N SER A 130 1.57 -3.36 -7.07
CA SER A 130 2.02 -2.27 -7.97
C SER A 130 2.01 -0.91 -7.27
N ALA A 131 0.94 -0.57 -6.54
CA ALA A 131 0.84 0.67 -5.78
C ALA A 131 1.86 0.73 -4.63
N GLY A 132 2.09 -0.41 -3.96
CA GLY A 132 3.12 -0.57 -2.93
C GLY A 132 4.52 -0.29 -3.48
N MET A 133 4.90 -0.93 -4.57
CA MET A 133 6.21 -0.72 -5.23
C MET A 133 6.41 0.74 -5.63
N ARG A 134 5.41 1.36 -6.28
CA ARG A 134 5.46 2.80 -6.61
C ARG A 134 5.61 3.68 -5.37
N THR A 135 4.96 3.32 -4.27
CA THR A 135 5.10 4.04 -3.00
C THR A 135 6.52 3.95 -2.44
N MET A 136 7.18 2.79 -2.55
CA MET A 136 8.58 2.64 -2.15
C MET A 136 9.51 3.55 -2.98
N LEU A 137 9.25 3.68 -4.28
CA LEU A 137 10.07 4.49 -5.18
C LEU A 137 9.86 6.00 -5.00
N ALA A 138 8.70 6.45 -4.53
CA ALA A 138 8.28 7.85 -4.65
C ALA A 138 8.70 8.79 -3.50
N SER A 139 9.19 8.32 -2.35
CA SER A 139 9.58 9.24 -1.25
C SER A 139 10.44 8.59 -0.17
N GLU A 140 11.24 9.40 0.52
CA GLU A 140 11.86 9.06 1.80
C GLU A 140 10.87 9.05 2.97
N ASN A 141 9.85 9.92 2.93
CA ASN A 141 8.89 10.08 4.01
C ASN A 141 7.65 9.22 3.75
N ILE A 142 7.85 7.90 3.84
CA ILE A 142 6.84 6.90 3.52
C ILE A 142 5.78 6.78 4.64
N ALA A 143 5.87 7.55 5.73
CA ALA A 143 5.11 7.32 6.96
C ALA A 143 3.58 7.34 6.77
N GLU A 144 3.02 8.36 6.09
CA GLU A 144 1.57 8.48 5.88
C GLU A 144 1.05 7.45 4.88
N LYS A 145 1.77 7.25 3.77
CA LYS A 145 1.41 6.26 2.74
C LYS A 145 1.47 4.84 3.31
N ILE A 146 2.38 4.57 4.24
CA ILE A 146 2.50 3.28 4.92
C ILE A 146 1.30 2.97 5.80
N LEU A 147 0.66 3.96 6.44
CA LEU A 147 -0.51 3.68 7.27
C LEU A 147 -1.67 3.14 6.43
N ALA A 148 -1.94 3.75 5.28
CA ALA A 148 -2.95 3.26 4.33
C ALA A 148 -2.57 1.86 3.81
N LEU A 149 -1.29 1.68 3.43
CA LEU A 149 -0.76 0.40 2.97
C LEU A 149 -0.92 -0.71 4.02
N THR A 150 -0.63 -0.42 5.29
CA THR A 150 -0.75 -1.34 6.43
C THR A 150 -2.19 -1.77 6.66
N LYS A 151 -3.14 -0.83 6.60
CA LYS A 151 -4.58 -1.14 6.75
C LYS A 151 -5.04 -2.15 5.69
N THR A 152 -4.60 -1.95 4.46
CA THR A 152 -4.94 -2.86 3.36
C THR A 152 -4.27 -4.23 3.52
N HIS A 153 -3.01 -4.31 3.97
CA HIS A 153 -2.35 -5.60 4.28
C HIS A 153 -3.14 -6.40 5.34
N ARG A 154 -3.59 -5.72 6.41
CA ARG A 154 -4.43 -6.35 7.44
C ARG A 154 -5.77 -6.83 6.88
N ARG A 155 -6.42 -6.03 6.02
CA ARG A 155 -7.70 -6.40 5.40
C ARG A 155 -7.59 -7.64 4.51
N PHE A 156 -6.44 -7.83 3.86
CA PHE A 156 -6.16 -9.05 3.09
C PHE A 156 -5.72 -10.24 3.96
N GLY A 157 -5.63 -10.09 5.29
CA GLY A 157 -5.20 -11.17 6.18
C GLY A 157 -3.70 -11.46 6.13
N VAL A 158 -2.88 -10.51 5.67
CA VAL A 158 -1.43 -10.64 5.70
C VAL A 158 -0.93 -10.60 7.14
N LYS A 159 -0.29 -11.69 7.57
CA LYS A 159 0.36 -11.83 8.88
C LYS A 159 1.81 -11.35 8.82
N LEU A 160 2.43 -11.13 9.97
CA LEU A 160 3.82 -10.65 10.05
C LEU A 160 4.82 -11.67 9.49
N GLU A 161 4.50 -12.96 9.65
CA GLU A 161 5.29 -14.10 9.22
C GLU A 161 5.31 -14.23 7.69
N HIS A 162 4.40 -13.56 6.99
CA HIS A 162 4.27 -13.65 5.55
C HIS A 162 5.26 -12.77 4.78
N TYR A 163 5.80 -11.72 5.42
CA TYR A 163 6.61 -10.72 4.73
C TYR A 163 7.87 -11.31 4.08
N ASP A 164 8.62 -12.16 4.78
CA ASP A 164 9.81 -12.79 4.19
C ASP A 164 9.51 -13.56 2.88
N CYS A 165 8.48 -14.42 2.90
CA CYS A 165 8.10 -15.22 1.75
C CYS A 165 7.60 -14.35 0.58
N VAL A 166 6.79 -13.33 0.86
CA VAL A 166 6.30 -12.38 -0.14
C VAL A 166 7.45 -11.60 -0.78
N GLY A 167 8.44 -11.18 0.00
CA GLY A 167 9.64 -10.50 -0.51
C GLY A 167 10.43 -11.37 -1.47
N ARG A 168 10.69 -12.64 -1.08
CA ARG A 168 11.38 -13.60 -1.95
C ARG A 168 10.62 -13.86 -3.24
N ALA A 169 9.31 -14.05 -3.15
CA ALA A 169 8.44 -14.25 -4.31
C ALA A 169 8.53 -13.06 -5.28
N LEU A 170 8.44 -11.84 -4.76
CA LEU A 170 8.47 -10.62 -5.56
C LEU A 170 9.81 -10.44 -6.26
N LEU A 171 10.92 -10.60 -5.53
CA LEU A 171 12.26 -10.43 -6.11
C LEU A 171 12.59 -11.51 -7.13
N GLN A 172 12.24 -12.77 -6.86
CA GLN A 172 12.43 -13.85 -7.85
C GLN A 172 11.62 -13.58 -9.13
N ALA A 173 10.38 -13.10 -8.98
CA ALA A 173 9.55 -12.76 -10.13
C ALA A 173 10.16 -11.60 -10.93
N MET A 174 10.63 -10.54 -10.25
CA MET A 174 11.28 -9.41 -10.92
C MET A 174 12.55 -9.83 -11.66
N GLU A 175 13.38 -10.67 -11.06
CA GLU A 175 14.58 -11.24 -11.67
C GLU A 175 14.24 -12.02 -12.95
N LYS A 176 13.30 -12.97 -12.87
CA LYS A 176 12.89 -13.80 -14.02
C LYS A 176 12.35 -12.97 -15.18
N VAL A 177 11.47 -12.00 -14.91
CA VAL A 177 10.89 -11.14 -15.96
C VAL A 177 11.89 -10.14 -16.53
N SER A 178 12.87 -9.72 -15.72
CA SER A 178 13.88 -8.75 -16.15
C SER A 178 14.93 -9.39 -17.08
N GLY A 179 15.24 -10.67 -16.89
CA GLY A 179 16.25 -11.39 -17.66
C GLY A 179 17.60 -10.66 -17.62
N GLU A 180 18.16 -10.37 -18.79
CA GLU A 180 19.43 -9.62 -18.94
C GLU A 180 19.42 -8.21 -18.32
N ASN A 181 18.23 -7.66 -18.03
CA ASN A 181 18.10 -6.36 -17.35
C ASN A 181 18.23 -6.46 -15.82
N TRP A 182 18.49 -7.65 -15.27
CA TRP A 182 18.71 -7.86 -13.85
C TRP A 182 20.21 -7.93 -13.53
N SER A 183 20.72 -6.93 -12.84
CA SER A 183 22.12 -6.88 -12.38
C SER A 183 22.21 -7.07 -10.87
N PRO A 184 23.38 -7.43 -10.32
CA PRO A 184 23.59 -7.50 -8.86
C PRO A 184 23.29 -6.18 -8.14
N GLU A 185 23.55 -5.05 -8.80
CA GLU A 185 23.23 -3.71 -8.29
C GLU A 185 21.72 -3.49 -8.15
N ILE A 186 20.95 -3.94 -9.16
CA ILE A 186 19.49 -3.88 -9.15
C ILE A 186 18.90 -4.79 -8.07
N ASP A 187 19.43 -6.00 -7.93
CA ASP A 187 19.01 -6.93 -6.86
C ASP A 187 19.23 -6.32 -5.47
N ASP A 188 20.43 -5.79 -5.18
CA ASP A 188 20.73 -5.15 -3.90
C ASP A 188 19.82 -3.93 -3.63
N ALA A 189 19.61 -3.09 -4.65
CA ALA A 189 18.71 -1.94 -4.57
C ALA A 189 17.29 -2.36 -4.17
N TRP A 190 16.70 -3.35 -4.85
CA TRP A 190 15.37 -3.85 -4.52
C TRP A 190 15.30 -4.52 -3.15
N ARG A 191 16.30 -5.33 -2.78
CA ARG A 191 16.35 -5.99 -1.46
C ARG A 191 16.38 -4.97 -0.33
N ARG A 192 17.21 -3.93 -0.44
CA ARG A 192 17.29 -2.87 0.58
C ARG A 192 16.00 -2.07 0.67
N MET A 193 15.41 -1.73 -0.48
CA MET A 193 14.13 -1.02 -0.55
C MET A 193 13.00 -1.84 0.07
N TYR A 194 12.95 -3.14 -0.24
CA TYR A 194 11.97 -4.07 0.32
C TYR A 194 12.13 -4.22 1.83
N SER A 195 13.36 -4.45 2.31
CA SER A 195 13.67 -4.58 3.73
C SER A 195 13.24 -3.34 4.51
N HIS A 196 13.64 -2.16 4.04
CA HIS A 196 13.34 -0.88 4.67
C HIS A 196 11.82 -0.63 4.74
N SER A 197 11.10 -0.82 3.64
CA SER A 197 9.65 -0.63 3.62
C SER A 197 8.93 -1.64 4.52
N SER A 198 9.35 -2.90 4.47
CA SER A 198 8.73 -4.00 5.21
C SER A 198 8.90 -3.84 6.71
N VAL A 199 10.07 -3.42 7.21
CA VAL A 199 10.25 -3.23 8.66
C VAL A 199 9.36 -2.11 9.20
N ILE A 200 9.13 -1.05 8.41
CA ILE A 200 8.22 0.02 8.80
C ILE A 200 6.77 -0.50 8.79
N LEU A 201 6.36 -1.28 7.78
CA LEU A 201 5.03 -1.92 7.73
C LEU A 201 4.81 -2.85 8.93
N ILE A 202 5.74 -3.75 9.22
CA ILE A 202 5.68 -4.70 10.34
C ILE A 202 5.56 -3.95 11.66
N ARG A 203 6.40 -2.94 11.89
CA ARG A 203 6.35 -2.11 13.10
C ARG A 203 5.00 -1.41 13.24
N THR A 204 4.46 -0.90 12.15
CA THR A 204 3.17 -0.19 12.11
C THR A 204 2.03 -1.16 12.39
N GLN A 205 2.01 -2.33 11.72
CA GLN A 205 1.02 -3.38 11.92
C GLN A 205 1.00 -3.85 13.38
N LYS A 206 2.16 -4.15 13.97
CA LYS A 206 2.26 -4.54 15.39
C LYS A 206 1.68 -3.49 16.32
N LYS A 207 1.95 -2.20 16.06
CA LYS A 207 1.38 -1.10 16.87
C LYS A 207 -0.14 -1.05 16.72
N THR A 208 -0.66 -1.15 15.50
CA THR A 208 -2.10 -1.17 15.22
C THR A 208 -2.80 -2.35 15.87
N ASP A 209 -2.24 -3.57 15.78
CA ASP A 209 -2.81 -4.77 16.40
C ASP A 209 -2.81 -4.70 17.93
N LYS A 210 -1.72 -4.17 18.52
CA LYS A 210 -1.64 -3.95 19.96
C LYS A 210 -2.70 -2.95 20.43
N GLN A 211 -2.92 -1.87 19.67
CA GLN A 211 -3.92 -0.87 20.00
C GLN A 211 -5.34 -1.46 19.90
N ALA A 212 -5.65 -2.15 18.79
CA ALA A 212 -6.94 -2.80 18.60
C ALA A 212 -7.27 -3.80 19.73
N ASN A 213 -6.30 -4.61 20.15
CA ASN A 213 -6.49 -5.55 21.26
C ASN A 213 -6.76 -4.83 22.60
N LYS A 214 -6.07 -3.71 22.88
CA LYS A 214 -6.34 -2.90 24.07
C LYS A 214 -7.76 -2.32 24.05
N ASP A 215 -8.18 -1.81 22.91
CA ASP A 215 -9.52 -1.22 22.73
C ASP A 215 -10.61 -2.29 22.90
N SER A 216 -10.43 -3.47 22.30
CA SER A 216 -11.34 -4.61 22.49
C SER A 216 -11.47 -5.04 23.95
N LYS A 217 -10.36 -5.10 24.70
CA LYS A 217 -10.37 -5.42 26.13
C LYS A 217 -11.09 -4.36 26.96
N ARG A 218 -10.91 -3.07 26.63
CA ARG A 218 -11.60 -1.97 27.31
C ARG A 218 -13.11 -2.05 27.08
N VAL A 219 -13.55 -2.27 25.84
CA VAL A 219 -14.97 -2.42 25.51
C VAL A 219 -15.57 -3.65 26.21
N ALA A 220 -14.85 -4.78 26.26
CA ALA A 220 -15.31 -5.96 26.98
C ALA A 220 -15.51 -5.68 28.48
N LYS A 221 -14.56 -4.98 29.12
CA LYS A 221 -14.64 -4.59 30.54
C LYS A 221 -15.79 -3.60 30.80
N GLU A 222 -16.02 -2.64 29.91
CA GLU A 222 -17.14 -1.70 30.00
C GLU A 222 -18.49 -2.43 29.86
N LYS A 223 -18.59 -3.41 28.94
CA LYS A 223 -19.78 -4.25 28.75
C LYS A 223 -20.07 -5.11 29.99
N GLU A 224 -19.05 -5.76 30.55
CA GLU A 224 -19.16 -6.57 31.76
C GLU A 224 -19.62 -5.72 32.96
N LYS A 225 -19.03 -4.54 33.15
CA LYS A 225 -19.44 -3.60 34.20
C LYS A 225 -20.92 -3.20 34.04
N LEU A 226 -21.36 -2.90 32.81
CA LEU A 226 -22.74 -2.53 32.53
C LEU A 226 -23.72 -3.68 32.81
N THR A 227 -23.35 -4.92 32.44
CA THR A 227 -24.13 -6.11 32.76
C THR A 227 -24.25 -6.33 34.27
N MET A 228 -23.18 -6.17 35.04
CA MET A 228 -23.22 -6.32 36.51
C MET A 228 -24.09 -5.25 37.19
N MET A 229 -24.09 -4.01 36.68
CA MET A 229 -24.95 -2.93 37.19
C MET A 229 -26.44 -3.15 36.85
N ALA A 230 -26.74 -3.87 35.77
CA ALA A 230 -28.12 -4.18 35.37
C ALA A 230 -28.76 -5.34 36.17
N VAL A 231 -27.96 -6.18 36.85
CA VAL A 231 -28.43 -7.32 37.67
C VAL A 231 -28.41 -6.98 39.17
N GLY A 232 -28.65 -5.71 39.53
CA GLY A 232 -28.67 -5.25 40.92
C GLY A 232 -29.78 -5.90 41.79
N PRO A 233 -29.70 -5.81 43.13
CA PRO A 233 -30.43 -6.66 44.11
C PRO A 233 -31.96 -6.54 44.14
N THR A 234 -32.58 -5.74 43.28
CA THR A 234 -34.03 -5.58 43.20
C THR A 234 -34.56 -6.12 41.88
N SER A 235 -34.41 -7.43 41.66
CA SER A 235 -35.08 -8.13 40.55
C SER A 235 -35.78 -9.38 41.06
N ASN A 236 -36.92 -9.20 41.71
CA ASN A 236 -37.97 -10.23 41.73
C ASN A 236 -38.59 -10.25 40.33
N LEU A 237 -37.92 -10.92 39.38
CA LEU A 237 -38.55 -11.28 38.11
C LEU A 237 -38.88 -12.77 38.18
N VAL A 238 -40.13 -13.06 38.53
CA VAL A 238 -40.73 -14.37 38.34
C VAL A 238 -40.64 -14.70 36.85
N VAL A 239 -39.83 -15.70 36.51
CA VAL A 239 -39.75 -16.26 35.16
C VAL A 239 -41.00 -17.12 34.97
N THR A 240 -42.06 -16.54 34.39
CA THR A 240 -43.10 -17.33 33.74
C THR A 240 -42.67 -17.62 32.30
N LYS A 241 -42.45 -18.90 32.07
CA LYS A 241 -42.19 -19.58 30.81
C LYS A 241 -43.26 -19.23 29.76
N THR A 242 -42.96 -18.39 28.76
CA THR A 242 -43.37 -18.49 27.34
C THR A 242 -43.05 -17.21 26.55
N GLY A 243 -42.37 -17.33 25.40
CA GLY A 243 -42.42 -16.33 24.33
C GLY A 243 -41.06 -15.85 23.79
N ARG A 244 -40.70 -16.28 22.57
CA ARG A 244 -39.65 -15.67 21.74
C ARG A 244 -39.90 -14.16 21.61
N LEU A 245 -38.92 -13.31 21.93
CA LEU A 245 -38.94 -11.90 21.55
C LEU A 245 -37.68 -11.48 20.77
N ASN A 246 -37.93 -10.90 19.61
CA ASN A 246 -36.98 -10.45 18.59
C ASN A 246 -36.10 -9.27 19.07
N PHE A 247 -34.79 -9.39 18.91
CA PHE A 247 -33.77 -8.42 19.35
C PHE A 247 -33.55 -7.19 18.43
N TYR A 248 -34.38 -6.98 17.40
CA TYR A 248 -34.09 -5.97 16.35
C TYR A 248 -34.69 -4.57 16.53
N LYS A 249 -35.25 -4.20 17.69
CA LYS A 249 -35.93 -2.89 17.87
C LYS A 249 -35.23 -1.86 18.78
N ILE A 250 -34.00 -2.10 19.24
CA ILE A 250 -33.28 -1.22 20.19
C ILE A 250 -32.08 -0.45 19.56
N MET A 251 -31.82 -0.57 18.25
CA MET A 251 -30.72 0.16 17.59
C MET A 251 -31.17 1.29 16.63
N GLY A 252 -32.43 1.72 16.71
CA GLY A 252 -32.98 2.81 15.88
C GLY A 252 -32.79 4.23 16.45
N SER A 253 -32.39 4.40 17.71
CA SER A 253 -32.44 5.72 18.39
C SER A 253 -31.11 6.49 18.42
N LEU A 254 -29.98 5.88 18.02
CA LEU A 254 -28.66 6.54 18.09
C LEU A 254 -28.19 7.18 16.78
N ARG A 255 -29.06 7.30 15.76
CA ARG A 255 -28.76 8.04 14.50
C ARG A 255 -29.49 9.39 14.38
N SER A 256 -30.13 9.90 15.44
CA SER A 256 -30.87 11.18 15.39
C SER A 256 -30.28 12.29 16.28
N ARG A 257 -29.08 12.12 16.87
CA ARG A 257 -28.46 13.12 17.75
C ARG A 257 -27.18 13.73 17.16
N ARG A 258 -27.20 14.06 15.86
CA ARG A 258 -26.17 14.89 15.23
C ARG A 258 -26.71 15.77 14.11
N GLU A 259 -27.91 16.30 14.25
CA GLU A 259 -28.34 17.51 13.53
C GLU A 259 -29.35 18.26 14.41
N GLY A 260 -29.19 19.58 14.55
CA GLY A 260 -30.17 20.45 15.20
C GLY A 260 -29.65 21.20 16.43
N GLY A 261 -28.99 22.34 16.19
CA GLY A 261 -28.59 23.25 17.26
C GLY A 261 -28.07 24.60 16.75
N SER A 262 -28.88 25.38 16.04
CA SER A 262 -28.99 26.83 16.26
C SER A 262 -30.17 27.42 15.48
N LYS A 263 -31.09 28.08 16.20
CA LYS A 263 -32.20 28.89 15.68
C LYS A 263 -31.95 30.35 16.07
N SER A 264 -32.23 31.28 15.16
CA SER A 264 -32.66 32.67 15.38
C SER A 264 -32.90 33.28 13.98
N SER A 265 -33.92 34.07 13.62
CA SER A 265 -35.21 34.51 14.19
C SER A 265 -35.98 35.24 13.05
N ALA A 266 -37.30 35.39 13.22
CA ALA A 266 -38.26 36.31 12.58
C ALA A 266 -38.57 36.16 11.05
N LYS A 267 -39.78 35.71 10.64
CA LYS A 267 -41.08 36.43 10.49
C LYS A 267 -41.03 37.43 9.30
N VAL A 268 -41.81 37.31 8.21
CA VAL A 268 -43.22 37.78 8.06
C VAL A 268 -43.66 37.59 6.57
N THR A 269 -44.82 36.94 6.37
CA THR A 269 -45.92 37.11 5.37
C THR A 269 -45.76 37.07 3.84
N GLY A 270 -46.73 36.39 3.19
CA GLY A 270 -47.41 36.83 1.96
C GLY A 270 -47.18 35.94 0.72
N SER A 271 -47.92 34.84 0.56
CA SER A 271 -49.14 34.71 -0.28
C SER A 271 -48.97 34.82 -1.81
N VAL A 272 -49.22 33.68 -2.49
CA VAL A 272 -50.09 33.53 -3.70
C VAL A 272 -49.48 34.07 -5.02
N SER A 273 -49.51 33.48 -6.22
CA SER A 273 -50.30 32.50 -6.99
C SER A 273 -49.40 32.11 -8.18
N GLU A 274 -49.16 30.83 -8.50
CA GLU A 274 -49.84 30.01 -9.53
C GLU A 274 -49.59 30.38 -11.02
N ARG A 275 -49.35 29.32 -11.81
CA ARG A 275 -49.38 29.13 -13.30
C ARG A 275 -48.07 29.36 -14.07
N GLU A 276 -47.43 28.28 -14.56
CA GLU A 276 -47.70 27.58 -15.84
C GLU A 276 -47.62 28.52 -17.05
N THR A 277 -46.64 28.36 -17.94
CA THR A 277 -46.73 27.45 -19.11
C THR A 277 -45.36 27.33 -19.78
N GLY A 278 -45.07 26.16 -20.38
CA GLY A 278 -43.78 25.82 -21.02
C GLY A 278 -43.54 26.43 -22.42
N PRO A 279 -42.98 25.67 -23.37
CA PRO A 279 -41.55 25.35 -23.49
C PRO A 279 -40.98 25.74 -24.87
N ARG A 280 -39.64 25.73 -25.04
CA ARG A 280 -38.94 24.98 -26.11
C ARG A 280 -37.46 25.36 -26.25
N LYS A 281 -36.64 24.30 -26.28
CA LYS A 281 -35.30 24.21 -26.89
C LYS A 281 -35.43 24.07 -28.42
N PRO A 282 -34.36 24.29 -29.20
CA PRO A 282 -33.27 23.29 -29.35
C PRO A 282 -32.00 23.60 -28.54
#